data_AF-A0A438CJ92-F1
#
_entry.id   AF-A0A438CJ92-F1
#
_cell.length_a   1.000
_cell.length_b   1.000
_cell.length_c   1.000
_cell.angle_alpha   90.00
_cell.angle_beta   90.00
_cell.angle_gamma   90.00
#
_symmetry.space_group_name_H-M   'P 1'
#
loop_
_entity.id
_entity.type
_entity.pdbx_description
1 polymer ?
#
loop_
_entity_poly.entity_id
_entity_poly.type
_entity_poly.pdbx_seq_one_letter_code
_entity_poly.pdbx_strand_id
1 'polypeptide(L)'
;MSLMIMKGSITPAIRGAISDSDNAMSYIKSIEEQFLGTSKSFASTLMIKMITMKYDGHSGEREHIMKMSNMVSRLKGMDMAISEVDISPNSWWIDIGASIHITNSLQGYLTNNRLSKKSELLL
;
A
#
# COMPACT_ATOMS: atom_id res chain seq x y z
N MET A 1 36.31 -6.07 -19.45
CA MET A 1 35.94 -4.65 -19.62
C MET A 1 34.50 -4.36 -19.20
N SER A 2 33.50 -5.11 -19.67
CA SER A 2 32.07 -4.91 -19.32
C SER A 2 31.79 -4.80 -17.81
N LEU A 3 32.33 -5.70 -17.00
CA LEU A 3 32.17 -5.70 -15.55
C LEU A 3 32.63 -4.38 -14.89
N MET A 4 33.76 -3.83 -15.34
CA MET A 4 34.32 -2.58 -14.80
C MET A 4 33.42 -1.38 -15.13
N ILE A 5 32.83 -1.36 -16.32
CA ILE A 5 31.87 -0.35 -16.74
C ILE A 5 30.59 -0.45 -15.89
N MET A 6 30.04 -1.66 -15.71
CA MET A 6 28.83 -1.88 -14.89
C MET A 6 29.04 -1.50 -13.41
N LYS A 7 30.18 -1.89 -12.82
CA LYS A 7 30.52 -1.49 -11.45
C LYS A 7 30.74 0.02 -11.33
N GLY A 8 31.28 0.65 -12.39
CA GLY A 8 31.51 2.09 -12.45
C GLY A 8 30.24 2.93 -12.64
N SER A 9 29.21 2.38 -13.27
CA SER A 9 27.92 3.06 -13.47
C SER A 9 27.00 3.04 -12.24
N ILE A 10 27.31 2.22 -11.23
CA ILE A 10 26.54 2.12 -9.98
C ILE A 10 27.21 2.96 -8.89
N THR A 11 26.41 3.74 -8.17
CA THR A 11 26.92 4.56 -7.08
C THR A 11 27.54 3.69 -5.97
N PRO A 12 28.61 4.15 -5.30
CA PRO A 12 29.25 3.37 -4.23
C PRO A 12 28.30 2.89 -3.13
N ALA A 13 27.31 3.72 -2.77
CA ALA A 13 26.32 3.39 -1.75
C ALA A 13 25.45 2.17 -2.10
N ILE A 14 25.09 2.00 -3.37
CA ILE A 14 24.27 0.87 -3.84
C ILE A 14 25.17 -0.36 -4.07
N ARG A 15 26.36 -0.16 -4.61
CA ARG A 15 27.31 -1.23 -4.91
C ARG A 15 27.72 -2.05 -3.68
N GLY A 16 27.80 -1.42 -2.50
CA GLY A 16 28.10 -2.14 -1.25
C GLY A 16 27.03 -3.16 -0.84
N ALA A 17 25.82 -3.07 -1.38
CA ALA A 17 24.73 -4.02 -1.13
C ALA A 17 24.67 -5.16 -2.17
N ILE A 18 25.49 -5.14 -3.22
CA ILE A 18 25.52 -6.16 -4.27
C ILE A 18 26.72 -7.08 -4.03
N SER A 19 26.50 -8.38 -4.03
CA SER A 19 27.56 -9.38 -3.93
C SER A 19 28.55 -9.23 -5.10
N ASP A 20 29.84 -9.31 -4.79
CA ASP A 20 30.86 -9.18 -5.82
C ASP A 20 30.94 -10.42 -6.73
N SER A 21 31.37 -10.23 -7.98
CA SER A 21 31.55 -11.28 -8.97
C SER A 21 32.64 -10.93 -9.97
N ASP A 22 33.32 -11.95 -10.48
CA ASP A 22 34.40 -11.84 -11.47
C ASP A 22 33.88 -11.83 -12.91
N ASN A 23 32.61 -12.18 -13.11
CA ASN A 23 31.99 -12.26 -14.43
C ASN A 23 30.82 -11.30 -14.57
N ALA A 24 30.72 -10.63 -15.71
CA ALA A 24 29.67 -9.67 -16.01
C ALA A 24 28.25 -10.25 -15.87
N MET A 25 28.01 -11.45 -16.42
CA MET A 25 26.69 -12.08 -16.34
C MET A 25 26.31 -12.48 -14.91
N SER A 26 27.28 -12.97 -14.13
CA SER A 26 27.03 -13.32 -12.73
C SER A 26 26.78 -12.06 -11.88
N TYR A 27 27.46 -10.96 -12.17
CA TYR A 27 27.20 -9.68 -11.49
C TYR A 27 25.81 -9.12 -11.80
N ILE A 28 25.33 -9.21 -13.05
CA ILE A 28 23.95 -8.85 -13.40
C ILE A 28 22.94 -9.68 -12.62
N LYS A 29 23.16 -11.00 -12.52
CA LYS A 29 22.29 -11.87 -11.73
C LYS A 29 22.26 -11.46 -10.24
N SER A 30 23.41 -11.12 -9.66
CA SER A 30 23.47 -10.62 -8.27
C SER A 30 22.75 -9.28 -8.09
N ILE A 31 22.76 -8.41 -9.10
CA ILE A 31 21.94 -7.19 -9.11
C ILE A 31 20.46 -7.58 -9.07
N GLU A 32 20.01 -8.41 -10.02
CA GLU A 32 18.60 -8.84 -10.09
C GLU A 32 18.12 -9.45 -8.77
N GLU A 33 18.89 -10.37 -8.19
CA GLU A 33 18.58 -11.01 -6.92
C GLU A 33 18.49 -10.00 -5.77
N GLN A 34 19.42 -9.05 -5.69
CA GLN A 34 19.42 -8.02 -4.65
C GLN A 34 18.18 -7.11 -4.75
N PHE A 35 17.81 -6.70 -5.96
CA PHE A 35 16.65 -5.83 -6.19
C PHE A 35 15.33 -6.58 -5.99
N LEU A 36 15.24 -7.85 -6.38
CA LEU A 36 14.09 -8.71 -6.07
C LEU A 36 13.92 -8.91 -4.55
N GLY A 37 15.00 -9.24 -3.84
CA GLY A 37 14.98 -9.37 -2.37
C GLY A 37 14.61 -8.07 -1.66
N THR A 38 15.14 -6.94 -2.13
CA THR A 38 14.79 -5.61 -1.62
C THR A 38 13.32 -5.29 -1.88
N SER A 39 12.79 -5.58 -3.06
CA SER A 39 11.36 -5.38 -3.39
C SER A 39 10.45 -6.17 -2.44
N LYS A 40 10.76 -7.46 -2.21
CA LYS A 40 9.99 -8.32 -1.33
C LYS A 40 10.01 -7.84 0.13
N SER A 41 11.20 -7.56 0.68
CA SER A 41 11.34 -7.05 2.06
C SER A 41 10.70 -5.68 2.24
N PHE A 42 10.77 -4.82 1.22
CA PHE A 42 10.08 -3.54 1.21
C PHE A 42 8.55 -3.70 1.21
N ALA A 43 8.01 -4.61 0.39
CA ALA A 43 6.58 -4.92 0.38
C ALA A 43 6.11 -5.43 1.75
N SER A 44 6.83 -6.36 2.37
CA SER A 44 6.52 -6.85 3.73
C SER A 44 6.54 -5.72 4.76
N THR A 45 7.55 -4.85 4.71
CA THR A 45 7.64 -3.68 5.60
C THR A 45 6.45 -2.75 5.41
N LEU A 46 6.04 -2.52 4.16
CA LEU A 46 4.91 -1.67 3.82
C LEU A 46 3.58 -2.25 4.31
N MET A 47 3.37 -3.57 4.17
CA MET A 47 2.19 -4.27 4.72
C MET A 47 2.14 -4.18 6.24
N ILE A 48 3.26 -4.44 6.94
CA ILE A 48 3.33 -4.31 8.40
C ILE A 48 2.99 -2.88 8.82
N LYS A 49 3.51 -1.89 8.09
CA LYS A 49 3.20 -0.48 8.36
C LYS A 49 1.71 -0.19 8.18
N MET A 50 1.08 -0.70 7.12
CA MET A 50 -0.37 -0.53 6.92
C MET A 50 -1.19 -1.16 8.05
N ILE A 51 -0.84 -2.37 8.49
CA ILE A 51 -1.55 -3.10 9.56
C ILE A 51 -1.39 -2.40 10.92
N THR A 52 -0.21 -1.83 11.17
CA THR A 52 0.10 -1.16 12.44
C THR A 52 -0.34 0.31 12.48
N MET A 53 -0.56 0.94 11.31
CA MET A 53 -0.96 2.33 11.20
C MET A 53 -2.43 2.49 11.61
N LYS A 54 -2.65 2.95 12.85
CA LYS A 54 -3.97 3.32 13.36
C LYS A 54 -4.26 4.78 13.09
N TYR A 55 -5.54 5.11 13.00
CA TYR A 55 -5.97 6.51 13.02
C TYR A 55 -5.77 7.08 14.44
N ASP A 56 -5.08 8.21 14.53
CA ASP A 56 -4.68 8.84 15.79
C ASP A 56 -5.69 9.88 16.31
N GLY A 57 -6.78 10.14 15.58
CA GLY A 57 -7.79 11.13 15.95
C GLY A 57 -7.34 12.59 15.81
N HIS A 58 -6.08 12.84 15.47
CA HIS A 58 -5.49 14.17 15.37
C HIS A 58 -5.16 14.55 13.92
N SER A 59 -4.73 13.58 13.12
CA SER A 59 -4.58 13.75 11.67
C SER A 59 -5.94 13.85 10.98
N GLY A 60 -6.01 14.53 9.84
CA GLY A 60 -7.26 14.58 9.07
C GLY A 60 -7.62 13.19 8.53
N GLU A 61 -8.88 12.78 8.64
CA GLU A 61 -9.34 11.47 8.13
C GLU A 61 -8.98 11.26 6.65
N ARG A 62 -9.12 12.31 5.83
CA ARG A 62 -8.72 12.29 4.41
C ARG A 62 -7.23 12.01 4.22
N GLU A 63 -6.39 12.53 5.10
CA GLU A 63 -4.94 12.33 5.05
C GLU A 63 -4.59 10.88 5.43
N HIS A 64 -5.23 10.34 6.46
CA HIS A 64 -5.06 8.94 6.86
C HIS A 64 -5.47 7.98 5.72
N ILE A 65 -6.62 8.24 5.08
CA ILE A 65 -7.09 7.47 3.91
C ILE A 65 -6.11 7.60 2.74
N MET A 66 -5.61 8.79 2.44
CA MET A 66 -4.65 9.01 1.35
C MET A 66 -3.33 8.27 1.60
N LYS A 67 -2.83 8.27 2.84
CA LYS A 67 -1.64 7.50 3.23
C LYS A 67 -1.85 6.01 3.01
N MET A 68 -2.98 5.47 3.47
CA MET A 68 -3.33 4.05 3.26
C MET A 68 -3.47 3.71 1.77
N SER A 69 -4.17 4.53 0.98
CA SER A 69 -4.36 4.34 -0.45
C SER A 69 -3.04 4.38 -1.23
N ASN A 70 -2.14 5.31 -0.89
CA ASN A 70 -0.80 5.37 -1.49
C ASN A 70 -0.02 4.08 -1.24
N MET A 71 -0.06 3.53 -0.02
CA MET A 71 0.62 2.28 0.30
C MET A 71 0.04 1.10 -0.48
N VAL A 72 -1.29 1.00 -0.62
CA VAL A 72 -1.94 0.00 -1.50
C VAL A 72 -1.49 0.13 -2.96
N SER A 73 -1.44 1.36 -3.50
CA SER A 73 -1.01 1.57 -4.89
C SER A 73 0.45 1.15 -5.12
N ARG A 74 1.32 1.32 -4.12
CA ARG A 74 2.72 0.90 -4.19
C ARG A 74 2.86 -0.62 -4.17
N LEU A 75 2.07 -1.31 -3.34
CA LEU A 75 2.03 -2.79 -3.34
C LEU A 75 1.55 -3.34 -4.68
N LYS A 76 0.51 -2.74 -5.27
CA LYS A 76 0.02 -3.13 -6.60
C LYS A 76 1.07 -2.92 -7.70
N GLY A 77 1.86 -1.84 -7.60
CA GLY A 77 2.97 -1.58 -8.53
C GLY A 77 4.12 -2.58 -8.41
N MET A 78 4.19 -3.36 -7.32
CA MET A 78 5.18 -4.41 -7.09
C MET A 78 4.66 -5.81 -7.46
N ASP A 79 3.49 -5.90 -8.08
CA ASP A 79 2.79 -7.17 -8.41
C ASP A 79 2.51 -8.06 -7.18
N MET A 80 2.45 -7.46 -5.99
CA MET A 80 2.21 -8.19 -4.75
C MET A 80 0.71 -8.20 -4.44
N ALA A 81 0.10 -9.39 -4.45
CA ALA A 81 -1.27 -9.56 -4.00
C ALA A 81 -1.33 -9.49 -2.46
N ILE A 82 -2.24 -8.69 -1.91
CA ILE A 82 -2.46 -8.58 -0.45
C ILE A 82 -2.89 -9.94 0.15
N SER A 83 -3.32 -10.88 -0.68
CA SER A 83 -3.76 -12.24 -0.33
C SER A 83 -2.63 -13.26 -0.13
N GLU A 84 -1.37 -12.96 -0.46
CA GLU A 84 -0.26 -13.94 -0.33
C GLU A 84 0.22 -14.19 1.11
N VAL A 85 -0.36 -13.49 2.09
CA VAL A 85 -0.06 -13.69 3.52
C VAL A 85 -1.37 -14.11 4.20
N ASP A 86 -1.30 -15.19 4.99
CA ASP A 86 -2.41 -15.74 5.76
C ASP A 86 -2.81 -14.74 6.87
N ILE A 87 -3.77 -13.87 6.57
CA ILE A 87 -4.18 -12.75 7.43
C ILE A 87 -5.37 -13.17 8.29
N SER A 88 -5.27 -12.95 9.60
CA SER A 88 -6.38 -13.17 10.54
C SER A 88 -7.63 -12.37 10.16
N PRO A 89 -8.84 -12.96 10.21
CA PRO A 89 -10.11 -12.34 9.80
C PRO A 89 -10.54 -11.05 10.52
N ASN A 90 -9.80 -10.57 11.52
CA ASN A 90 -10.13 -9.37 12.31
C ASN A 90 -9.64 -8.05 11.68
N SER A 91 -9.60 -8.03 10.34
CA SER A 91 -9.20 -6.88 9.54
C SER A 91 -10.30 -5.82 9.48
N TRP A 92 -10.21 -4.85 10.39
CA TRP A 92 -10.96 -3.58 10.42
C TRP A 92 -11.12 -2.83 9.07
N TRP A 93 -10.35 -3.19 8.04
CA TRP A 93 -10.40 -2.56 6.71
C TRP A 93 -11.44 -3.19 5.77
N ILE A 94 -12.00 -4.36 6.09
CA ILE A 94 -13.18 -4.90 5.37
C ILE A 94 -14.41 -4.02 5.66
N ASP A 95 -14.49 -3.46 6.86
CA ASP A 95 -15.60 -2.61 7.28
C ASP A 95 -15.53 -1.19 6.72
N ILE A 96 -14.41 -0.68 6.19
CA ILE A 96 -14.37 0.70 5.66
C ILE A 96 -15.17 0.81 4.36
N GLY A 97 -15.05 -0.17 3.46
CA GLY A 97 -15.87 -0.22 2.24
C GLY A 97 -17.35 -0.47 2.55
N ALA A 98 -17.64 -1.33 3.54
CA ALA A 98 -19.01 -1.59 4.01
C ALA A 98 -19.61 -0.38 4.74
N SER A 99 -18.83 0.30 5.59
CA SER A 99 -19.26 1.48 6.36
C SER A 99 -19.58 2.64 5.43
N ILE A 100 -18.81 2.89 4.36
CA ILE A 100 -19.14 3.94 3.36
C ILE A 100 -20.46 3.61 2.64
N HIS A 101 -20.68 2.35 2.26
CA HIS A 101 -21.93 1.95 1.60
C HIS A 101 -23.13 2.02 2.57
N ILE A 102 -22.92 1.65 3.84
CA ILE A 102 -23.93 1.73 4.91
C ILE A 102 -24.24 3.18 5.26
N THR A 103 -23.23 4.05 5.45
CA THR A 103 -23.45 5.47 5.81
C THR A 103 -24.11 6.24 4.67
N ASN A 104 -23.72 5.99 3.42
CA ASN A 104 -24.37 6.63 2.27
C ASN A 104 -25.83 6.16 2.12
N SER A 105 -26.10 4.87 2.35
CA SER A 105 -27.45 4.31 2.31
C SER A 105 -28.32 4.81 3.48
N LEU A 106 -27.75 4.89 4.70
CA LEU A 106 -28.41 5.42 5.89
C LEU A 106 -28.66 6.93 5.78
N GLN A 107 -27.72 7.69 5.19
CA GLN A 107 -27.89 9.11 4.95
C GLN A 107 -28.98 9.37 3.91
N GLY A 108 -29.04 8.59 2.83
CA GLY A 108 -30.14 8.62 1.86
C GLY A 108 -31.52 8.33 2.49
N TYR A 109 -31.59 7.35 3.40
CA TYR A 109 -32.80 7.04 4.16
C TYR A 109 -33.21 8.19 5.09
N LEU A 110 -32.26 8.78 5.83
CA LEU A 110 -32.51 9.91 6.72
C LEU A 110 -32.92 11.18 5.97
N THR A 111 -32.37 11.43 4.78
CA THR A 111 -32.76 12.58 3.94
C THR A 111 -34.14 12.39 3.32
N ASN A 112 -34.48 11.18 2.87
CA ASN A 112 -35.81 10.89 2.31
C ASN A 112 -36.92 11.02 3.35
N ASN A 113 -36.69 10.56 4.59
CA ASN A 113 -37.67 10.70 5.67
C ASN A 113 -37.81 12.15 6.17
N ARG A 114 -36.74 12.96 6.09
CA ARG A 114 -36.80 14.41 6.40
C ARG A 114 -37.55 15.20 5.33
N LEU A 115 -37.40 14.82 4.06
CA LEU A 115 -38.14 15.45 2.95
C LEU A 115 -39.62 15.08 3.00
N SER A 116 -39.96 13.80 3.26
CA SER A 116 -41.34 13.32 3.43
C SER A 116 -42.09 14.03 4.58
N LYS A 117 -41.45 14.16 5.75
CA LYS A 117 -42.02 14.90 6.88
C LYS A 117 -42.14 16.41 6.64
N LYS A 118 -41.27 17.01 5.82
CA LYS A 118 -41.40 18.42 5.44
C LYS A 118 -42.54 18.65 4.45
N SER A 119 -42.80 17.72 3.53
CA SER A 119 -43.94 17.82 2.60
C SER A 119 -45.30 17.62 3.28
N GLU A 120 -45.37 16.81 4.34
CA GLU A 120 -46.61 16.64 5.14
C GLU A 120 -46.92 17.85 6.04
N LEU A 121 -45.91 18.65 6.43
CA LEU A 121 -46.07 19.86 7.24
C LEU A 121 -46.34 21.13 6.40
N LEU A 122 -46.32 21.03 5.08
CA LEU A 122 -46.54 22.13 4.13
C LEU A 122 -47.84 21.99 3.32
N LEU A 123 -48.72 21.05 3.71
CA LEU A 123 -50.13 20.94 3.31
C LEU A 123 -51.03 21.22 4.52
#